data_AF-A0A1T5AEZ7-F1
#
_entry.id   AF-A0A1T5AEZ7-F1
#
_cell.length_a   1.000
_cell.length_b   1.000
_cell.length_c   1.000
_cell.angle_alpha   90.00
_cell.angle_beta   90.00
_cell.angle_gamma   90.00
#
_symmetry.space_group_name_H-M   'P 1'
#
loop_
_entity.id
_entity.type
_entity.pdbx_description
1 polymer ?
#
loop_
_entity_poly.entity_id
_entity_poly.type
_entity_poly.pdbx_seq_one_letter_code
_entity_poly.pdbx_strand_id
1 'polypeptide(L)'
;MIEPSQLSEFGKVFIYMVMGILFVLFTFFLGWLVALKRPNPAKLSSYECGEEPTGSSWIQFNSRFYVVALIFLLFDVEMVFIFPWATIFSQETLLAADSRWGWLTMIEMFIFIGILLIGLMYVWKKGDLNWIKPVNELPVGPGKVPMSMYAKINNDNYIVRKFSLENQVLHDSIIQEDSKPLSVKPAFKPQFKKR
;
A
#
# COMPACT_ATOMS: atom_id res chain seq x y z
N MET A 1 -41.97 -5.30 19.76
CA MET A 1 -41.85 -4.17 20.71
C MET A 1 -40.41 -3.70 20.64
N ILE A 2 -40.15 -2.42 20.40
CA ILE A 2 -38.79 -1.88 20.37
C ILE A 2 -38.32 -1.86 21.83
N GLU A 3 -37.45 -2.80 22.20
CA GLU A 3 -36.83 -2.81 23.53
C GLU A 3 -36.08 -1.47 23.72
N PRO A 4 -36.38 -0.68 24.77
CA PRO A 4 -35.73 0.62 24.98
C PRO A 4 -34.21 0.51 25.18
N SER A 5 -33.69 -0.70 25.43
CA SER A 5 -32.26 -1.04 25.48
C SER A 5 -31.56 -0.93 24.13
N GLN A 6 -32.21 -1.24 23.01
CA GLN A 6 -31.59 -1.20 21.68
C GLN A 6 -31.23 0.23 21.24
N LEU A 7 -32.10 1.21 21.54
CA LEU A 7 -31.81 2.63 21.35
C LEU A 7 -30.58 3.08 22.17
N SER A 8 -30.39 2.51 23.36
CA SER A 8 -29.21 2.75 24.20
C SER A 8 -27.94 2.15 23.60
N GLU A 9 -28.01 0.97 22.97
CA GLU A 9 -26.86 0.34 22.32
C GLU A 9 -26.34 1.12 21.11
N PHE A 10 -27.22 1.57 20.21
CA PHE A 10 -26.83 2.48 19.12
C PHE A 10 -26.28 3.81 19.64
N GLY A 11 -26.79 4.30 20.77
CA GLY A 11 -26.25 5.46 21.48
C GLY A 11 -24.79 5.27 21.91
N LYS A 12 -24.42 4.09 22.43
CA LYS A 12 -23.03 3.75 22.77
C LYS A 12 -22.13 3.77 21.54
N VAL A 13 -22.56 3.16 20.44
CA VAL A 13 -21.82 3.15 19.17
C VAL A 13 -21.60 4.58 18.66
N PHE A 14 -22.64 5.41 18.71
CA PHE A 14 -22.56 6.82 18.32
C PHE A 14 -21.57 7.61 19.19
N ILE A 15 -21.59 7.40 20.50
CA ILE A 15 -20.63 8.03 21.43
C ILE A 15 -19.19 7.63 21.08
N TYR A 16 -18.93 6.35 20.80
CA TYR A 16 -17.60 5.91 20.36
C TYR A 16 -17.17 6.53 19.03
N MET A 17 -18.07 6.65 18.06
CA MET A 17 -17.80 7.31 16.79
C MET A 17 -17.45 8.79 16.99
N VAL A 18 -18.24 9.52 17.78
CA VAL A 18 -17.98 10.94 18.10
C VAL A 18 -16.66 11.09 18.85
N MET A 19 -16.40 10.24 19.85
CA MET A 19 -15.14 10.27 20.60
C MET A 19 -13.93 10.00 19.70
N GLY A 20 -14.04 9.06 18.75
CA GLY A 20 -13.00 8.77 17.77
C GLY A 20 -12.72 9.96 16.85
N ILE A 21 -13.77 10.61 16.33
CA ILE A 21 -13.64 11.83 15.52
C ILE A 21 -12.98 12.96 16.33
N LEU A 22 -13.46 13.20 17.56
CA LEU A 22 -12.91 14.23 18.43
C LEU A 22 -11.45 13.95 18.77
N PHE A 23 -11.06 12.70 18.98
CA PHE A 23 -9.68 12.33 19.24
C PHE A 23 -8.77 12.63 18.03
N VAL A 24 -9.20 12.26 16.81
CA VAL A 24 -8.46 12.59 15.58
C VAL A 24 -8.34 14.12 15.42
N LEU A 25 -9.43 14.86 15.59
CA LEU A 25 -9.40 16.33 15.52
C LEU A 25 -8.52 16.95 16.60
N PHE A 26 -8.58 16.43 17.82
CA PHE A 26 -7.76 16.89 18.94
C PHE A 26 -6.27 16.68 18.67
N THR A 27 -5.88 15.51 18.16
CA THR A 27 -4.49 15.21 17.80
C THR A 27 -3.99 16.09 16.66
N PHE A 28 -4.81 16.34 15.63
CA PHE A 28 -4.49 17.31 14.58
C PHE A 28 -4.35 18.74 15.14
N PHE A 29 -5.26 19.16 16.03
CA PHE A 29 -5.23 20.47 16.67
C PHE A 29 -3.97 20.66 17.51
N LEU A 30 -3.63 19.67 18.33
CA LEU A 30 -2.44 19.69 19.17
C LEU A 30 -1.16 19.69 18.32
N GLY A 31 -1.13 18.88 17.25
CA GLY A 31 -0.05 18.88 16.27
C GLY A 31 0.12 20.24 15.60
N TRP A 32 -0.98 20.88 15.18
CA TRP A 32 -0.96 22.23 14.61
C TRP A 32 -0.55 23.32 15.61
N LEU A 33 -0.88 23.16 16.89
CA LEU A 33 -0.53 24.10 17.96
C LEU A 33 0.95 24.03 18.33
N VAL A 34 1.51 22.82 18.41
CA VAL A 34 2.92 22.58 18.76
C VAL A 34 3.85 22.75 17.54
N ALA A 35 3.36 22.58 16.32
CA ALA A 35 4.17 22.65 15.11
C ALA A 35 4.87 24.00 14.92
N LEU A 36 6.17 23.96 14.62
CA LEU A 36 6.95 25.14 14.28
C LEU A 36 6.60 25.62 12.86
N LYS A 37 5.87 26.73 12.78
CA LYS A 37 5.39 27.30 11.52
C LYS A 37 6.50 28.12 10.83
N ARG A 38 7.27 27.49 9.94
CA ARG A 38 8.29 28.13 9.09
C ARG A 38 8.08 27.75 7.61
N PRO A 39 7.13 28.41 6.92
CA PRO A 39 6.89 28.16 5.49
C PRO A 39 8.09 28.62 4.68
N ASN A 40 8.48 27.83 3.69
CA ASN A 40 9.53 28.13 2.73
C ASN A 40 9.03 27.65 1.36
N PRO A 41 9.20 28.42 0.26
CA PRO A 41 8.82 27.97 -1.09
C PRO A 41 9.28 26.54 -1.42
N ALA A 42 10.50 26.16 -1.04
CA ALA A 42 11.03 24.81 -1.28
C ALA A 42 10.35 23.70 -0.44
N LYS A 43 9.69 24.05 0.68
CA LYS A 43 8.88 23.10 1.48
C LYS A 43 7.45 22.96 0.97
N LEU A 44 6.99 23.95 0.21
CA LEU A 44 5.64 24.03 -0.33
C LEU A 44 5.58 23.57 -1.79
N SER A 45 6.73 23.37 -2.44
CA SER A 45 6.84 22.79 -3.77
C SER A 45 6.63 21.28 -3.74
N SER A 46 6.14 20.73 -4.87
CA SER A 46 6.03 19.28 -5.07
C SER A 46 7.41 18.61 -5.01
N TYR A 47 7.46 17.40 -4.46
CA TYR A 47 8.69 16.62 -4.40
C TYR A 47 8.96 15.95 -5.77
N GLU A 48 10.03 16.38 -6.44
CA GLU A 48 10.52 15.84 -7.73
C GLU A 48 12.03 15.54 -7.67
N CYS A 49 12.48 14.93 -6.57
CA CYS A 49 13.90 14.57 -6.36
C CYS A 49 14.91 15.75 -6.47
N GLY A 50 14.44 16.99 -6.33
CA GLY A 50 15.26 18.20 -6.39
C GLY A 50 15.18 18.97 -7.71
N GLU A 51 14.42 18.46 -8.69
CA GLU A 51 14.14 19.16 -9.95
C GLU A 51 12.81 19.93 -9.87
N GLU A 52 12.66 20.94 -10.72
CA GLU A 52 11.38 21.63 -10.87
C GLU A 52 10.37 20.72 -11.58
N PRO A 53 9.12 20.60 -11.08
CA PRO A 53 8.10 19.80 -11.74
C PRO A 53 7.85 20.34 -13.15
N THR A 54 8.05 19.49 -14.15
CA THR A 54 7.83 19.82 -15.56
C THR A 54 6.74 18.94 -16.15
N GLY A 55 5.95 19.51 -17.06
CA GLY A 55 4.88 18.80 -17.75
C GLY A 55 3.53 18.86 -17.03
N SER A 56 2.58 18.10 -17.57
CA SER A 56 1.21 18.04 -17.09
C SER A 56 1.04 16.90 -16.10
N SER A 57 0.43 17.17 -14.94
CA SER A 57 0.05 16.12 -13.97
C SER A 57 -1.15 15.28 -14.45
N TRP A 58 -1.74 15.61 -15.60
CA TRP A 58 -2.87 14.89 -16.18
C TRP A 58 -2.36 13.66 -16.94
N ILE A 59 -2.25 12.54 -16.23
CA ILE A 59 -1.95 11.23 -16.81
C ILE A 59 -3.26 10.46 -17.05
N GLN A 60 -3.30 9.67 -18.13
CA GLN A 60 -4.39 8.72 -18.33
C GLN A 60 -4.24 7.56 -17.35
N PHE A 61 -5.15 7.47 -16.38
CA PHE A 61 -5.21 6.32 -15.50
C PHE A 61 -5.68 5.08 -16.27
N ASN A 62 -5.12 3.94 -15.92
CA ASN A 62 -5.48 2.67 -16.53
C ASN A 62 -6.95 2.30 -16.20
N SER A 63 -7.73 1.91 -17.20
CA SER A 63 -9.13 1.49 -17.01
C SER A 63 -9.30 0.28 -16.10
N ARG A 64 -8.23 -0.48 -15.84
CA ARG A 64 -8.25 -1.64 -14.94
C ARG A 64 -8.68 -1.30 -13.51
N PHE A 65 -8.38 -0.10 -13.00
CA PHE A 65 -8.88 0.34 -11.69
C PHE A 65 -10.42 0.36 -11.64
N TYR A 66 -11.05 0.80 -12.73
CA TYR A 66 -12.51 0.83 -12.84
C TYR A 66 -13.10 -0.59 -12.88
N VAL A 67 -12.49 -1.52 -13.62
CA VAL A 67 -12.97 -2.91 -13.69
C VAL A 67 -12.92 -3.58 -12.31
N VAL A 68 -11.83 -3.41 -11.57
CA VAL A 68 -11.70 -3.94 -10.21
C VAL A 68 -12.75 -3.34 -9.27
N ALA A 69 -12.97 -2.02 -9.33
CA ALA A 69 -13.99 -1.36 -8.52
C ALA A 69 -15.41 -1.83 -8.86
N LEU A 70 -15.72 -2.02 -10.14
CA LEU A 70 -17.02 -2.51 -10.59
C LEU A 70 -17.29 -3.94 -10.10
N ILE A 71 -16.29 -4.82 -10.16
CA ILE A 71 -16.40 -6.19 -9.67
C ILE A 71 -16.56 -6.21 -8.15
N PHE A 72 -15.81 -5.38 -7.43
CA PHE A 72 -15.95 -5.23 -5.99
C PHE A 72 -17.36 -4.78 -5.61
N LEU A 73 -17.89 -3.75 -6.27
CA LEU A 73 -19.26 -3.27 -6.04
C LEU A 73 -20.31 -4.34 -6.31
N LEU A 74 -20.12 -5.13 -7.38
CA LEU A 74 -21.01 -6.26 -7.66
C LEU A 74 -20.98 -7.25 -6.50
N PHE A 75 -19.81 -7.72 -6.09
CA PHE A 75 -19.67 -8.63 -4.94
C PHE A 75 -20.24 -8.09 -3.63
N ASP A 76 -20.11 -6.78 -3.38
CA ASP A 76 -20.65 -6.13 -2.19
C ASP A 76 -22.19 -6.17 -2.17
N VAL A 77 -22.83 -5.89 -3.31
CA VAL A 77 -24.28 -6.04 -3.46
C VAL A 77 -24.73 -7.48 -3.24
N GLU A 78 -23.97 -8.46 -3.73
CA GLU A 78 -24.32 -9.87 -3.55
C GLU A 78 -24.22 -10.32 -2.08
N MET A 79 -23.28 -9.76 -1.31
CA MET A 79 -23.18 -10.03 0.13
C MET A 79 -24.44 -9.59 0.88
N VAL A 80 -25.11 -8.52 0.44
CA VAL A 80 -26.39 -8.08 1.01
C VAL A 80 -27.46 -9.17 0.88
N PHE A 81 -27.40 -10.06 -0.12
CA PHE A 81 -28.31 -11.19 -0.24
C PHE A 81 -27.87 -12.41 0.59
N ILE A 82 -26.56 -12.64 0.73
CA ILE A 82 -26.02 -13.77 1.50
C ILE A 82 -26.28 -13.60 3.01
N PHE A 83 -26.15 -12.37 3.53
CA PHE A 83 -26.29 -12.11 4.98
C PHE A 83 -27.66 -12.52 5.55
N PRO A 84 -28.80 -12.06 5.01
CA PRO A 84 -30.12 -12.46 5.49
C PRO A 84 -30.31 -13.97 5.45
N TRP A 85 -29.93 -14.61 4.34
CA TRP A 85 -29.99 -16.07 4.21
C TRP A 85 -29.18 -16.78 5.32
N ALA A 86 -27.93 -16.34 5.55
CA ALA A 86 -27.07 -16.93 6.57
C ALA A 86 -27.65 -16.77 7.99
N THR A 87 -28.35 -15.66 8.27
CA THR A 87 -28.98 -15.45 9.58
C THR A 87 -30.22 -16.31 9.83
N ILE A 88 -30.99 -16.64 8.78
CA ILE A 88 -32.24 -17.39 8.90
C ILE A 88 -32.06 -18.90 8.67
N PHE A 89 -30.99 -19.32 8.01
CA PHE A 89 -30.77 -20.72 7.61
C PHE A 89 -30.90 -21.71 8.79
N SER A 90 -30.41 -21.33 9.97
CA SER A 90 -30.43 -22.17 11.18
C SER A 90 -31.66 -21.93 12.08
N GLN A 91 -32.68 -21.19 11.65
CA GLN A 91 -33.86 -20.95 12.47
C GLN A 91 -34.72 -22.21 12.60
N GLU A 92 -34.87 -22.71 13.83
CA GLU A 92 -35.63 -23.92 14.16
C GLU A 92 -37.09 -23.85 13.69
N THR A 93 -37.69 -22.67 13.72
CA THR A 93 -39.07 -22.44 13.29
C THR A 93 -39.28 -22.73 11.80
N LEU A 94 -38.31 -22.37 10.95
CA LEU A 94 -38.37 -22.58 9.50
C LEU A 94 -38.06 -24.04 9.16
N LEU A 95 -37.12 -24.64 9.88
CA LEU A 95 -36.77 -26.06 9.74
C LEU A 95 -37.94 -26.99 10.17
N ALA A 96 -38.71 -26.59 11.18
CA ALA A 96 -39.88 -27.33 11.64
C ALA A 96 -41.11 -27.14 10.74
N ALA A 97 -41.22 -26.00 10.04
CA ALA A 97 -42.33 -25.70 9.14
C ALA A 97 -42.29 -26.54 7.86
N ASP A 98 -41.10 -26.78 7.29
CA ASP A 98 -40.91 -27.65 6.13
C ASP A 98 -39.57 -28.39 6.22
N SER A 99 -39.60 -29.72 6.30
CA SER A 99 -38.39 -30.55 6.33
C SER A 99 -37.49 -30.38 5.10
N ARG A 100 -38.01 -29.81 4.00
CA ARG A 100 -37.25 -29.57 2.76
C ARG A 100 -36.50 -28.24 2.76
N TRP A 101 -36.82 -27.32 3.67
CA TRP A 101 -36.29 -25.96 3.73
C TRP A 101 -34.76 -25.92 3.72
N GLY A 102 -34.12 -26.69 4.61
CA GLY A 102 -32.66 -26.67 4.77
C GLY A 102 -31.94 -27.12 3.49
N TRP A 103 -32.42 -28.16 2.82
CA TRP A 103 -31.78 -28.66 1.59
C TRP A 103 -32.03 -27.74 0.39
N LEU A 104 -33.27 -27.24 0.22
CA LEU A 104 -33.64 -26.35 -0.88
C LEU A 104 -32.86 -25.02 -0.82
N THR A 105 -32.92 -24.34 0.32
CA THR A 105 -32.25 -23.04 0.50
C THR A 105 -30.72 -23.16 0.42
N MET A 106 -30.16 -24.30 0.85
CA MET A 106 -28.74 -24.58 0.68
C MET A 106 -28.36 -24.73 -0.79
N ILE A 107 -29.13 -25.50 -1.57
CA ILE A 107 -28.88 -25.64 -3.01
C ILE A 107 -29.01 -24.31 -3.73
N GLU A 108 -30.06 -23.54 -3.45
CA GLU A 108 -30.26 -22.21 -4.05
C GLU A 108 -29.07 -21.30 -3.77
N MET A 109 -28.54 -21.31 -2.54
CA MET A 109 -27.38 -20.52 -2.17
C MET A 109 -26.10 -20.99 -2.88
N PHE A 110 -25.90 -22.31 -3.02
CA PHE A 110 -24.77 -22.84 -3.79
C PHE A 110 -24.86 -22.49 -5.28
N ILE A 111 -26.07 -22.50 -5.86
CA ILE A 111 -26.28 -22.06 -7.24
C ILE A 111 -25.99 -20.56 -7.37
N PHE A 112 -26.49 -19.75 -6.44
CA PHE A 112 -26.27 -18.31 -6.40
C PHE A 112 -24.77 -17.97 -6.32
N ILE A 113 -24.05 -18.52 -5.34
CA ILE A 113 -22.59 -18.36 -5.21
C ILE A 113 -21.87 -18.94 -6.44
N GLY A 114 -22.33 -20.06 -6.98
CA GLY A 114 -21.77 -20.69 -8.18
C GLY A 114 -21.80 -19.77 -9.40
N ILE A 115 -22.91 -19.07 -9.63
CA ILE A 115 -23.04 -18.09 -10.73
C ILE A 115 -22.02 -16.95 -10.56
N LEU A 116 -21.83 -16.45 -9.34
CA LEU A 116 -20.86 -15.39 -9.05
C LEU A 116 -19.42 -15.86 -9.27
N LEU A 117 -19.10 -17.07 -8.83
CA LEU A 117 -17.79 -17.68 -9.03
C LEU A 117 -17.49 -17.89 -10.52
N ILE A 118 -18.49 -18.28 -11.31
CA ILE A 118 -18.34 -18.39 -12.78
C ILE A 118 -18.06 -17.01 -13.40
N GLY A 119 -18.77 -15.96 -12.98
CA GLY A 119 -18.51 -14.59 -13.41
C GLY A 119 -17.08 -14.13 -13.09
N LEU A 120 -16.62 -14.39 -11.86
CA LEU A 120 -15.25 -14.09 -11.45
C LEU A 120 -14.21 -14.90 -12.24
N MET A 121 -14.46 -16.19 -12.43
CA MET A 121 -13.58 -17.07 -13.20
C MET A 121 -13.47 -16.60 -14.65
N TYR A 122 -14.57 -16.14 -15.26
CA TYR A 122 -14.56 -15.56 -16.60
C TYR A 122 -13.66 -14.33 -16.69
N VAL A 123 -13.84 -13.37 -15.80
CA VAL A 123 -13.02 -12.14 -15.77
C VAL A 123 -11.55 -12.47 -15.51
N TRP A 124 -11.29 -13.40 -14.60
CA TRP A 124 -9.93 -13.83 -14.27
C TRP A 124 -9.25 -14.47 -15.48
N LYS A 125 -9.95 -15.37 -16.18
CA LYS A 125 -9.43 -16.01 -17.40
C LYS A 125 -9.20 -15.02 -18.53
N LYS A 126 -10.03 -13.97 -18.64
CA LYS A 126 -9.85 -12.88 -19.59
C LYS A 126 -8.65 -11.99 -19.25
N GLY A 127 -8.18 -12.01 -18.00
CA GLY A 127 -6.98 -11.30 -17.57
C GLY A 127 -7.21 -9.82 -17.28
N ASP A 128 -8.48 -9.39 -17.15
CA ASP A 128 -8.82 -8.00 -16.80
C ASP A 128 -8.35 -7.63 -15.38
N LEU A 129 -8.09 -8.64 -14.54
CA LEU A 129 -7.50 -8.53 -13.20
C LEU A 129 -5.96 -8.44 -13.20
N ASN A 130 -5.29 -8.65 -14.33
CA ASN A 130 -3.83 -8.62 -14.38
C ASN A 130 -3.30 -7.19 -14.24
N TRP A 131 -2.26 -7.01 -13.42
CA TRP A 131 -1.61 -5.71 -13.30
C TRP A 131 -0.56 -5.47 -14.40
N ILE A 132 -0.51 -4.26 -14.95
CA ILE A 132 0.60 -3.87 -15.84
C ILE A 132 1.84 -3.67 -14.97
N LYS A 133 2.87 -4.49 -15.21
CA LYS A 133 4.18 -4.24 -14.62
C LYS A 133 4.83 -3.11 -15.42
N PRO A 134 5.42 -2.09 -14.76
CA PRO A 134 6.18 -1.08 -15.48
C PRO A 134 7.30 -1.78 -16.24
N VAL A 135 7.37 -1.55 -17.54
CA VAL A 135 8.53 -1.97 -18.34
C VAL A 135 9.60 -0.94 -18.05
N ASN A 136 10.68 -1.37 -17.39
CA ASN A 136 11.83 -0.50 -17.16
C ASN A 136 12.56 -0.31 -18.48
N GLU A 137 12.20 0.73 -19.22
CA GLU A 137 13.02 1.19 -20.33
C GLU A 137 14.28 1.83 -19.76
N LEU A 138 15.41 1.15 -19.92
CA LEU A 138 16.70 1.70 -19.50
C LEU A 138 17.01 2.90 -20.40
N PRO A 139 17.25 4.11 -19.84
CA PRO A 139 17.54 5.28 -20.65
C PRO A 139 18.84 5.04 -21.41
N VAL A 140 18.75 4.94 -22.74
CA VAL A 140 19.91 4.88 -23.62
C VAL A 140 20.37 6.31 -23.90
N GLY A 141 20.94 6.95 -22.88
CA GLY A 141 21.53 8.27 -23.04
C GLY A 141 22.87 8.21 -23.80
N PRO A 142 23.37 9.32 -24.37
CA PRO A 142 24.75 9.46 -24.81
C PRO A 142 25.70 9.54 -23.60
N GLY A 143 25.53 8.63 -22.64
CA GLY A 143 26.42 8.48 -21.51
C GLY A 143 27.77 8.04 -22.03
N LYS A 144 28.84 8.62 -21.49
CA LYS A 144 30.22 8.20 -21.80
C LYS A 144 30.49 6.73 -21.42
N VAL A 145 29.62 6.13 -20.60
CA VAL A 145 29.77 4.77 -20.10
C VAL A 145 28.91 3.82 -20.95
N PRO A 146 29.51 2.82 -21.63
CA PRO A 146 28.78 1.87 -22.45
C PRO A 146 27.95 0.91 -21.57
N MET A 147 26.79 0.46 -22.09
CA MET A 147 25.88 -0.46 -21.40
C MET A 147 26.53 -1.78 -20.96
N SER A 148 27.56 -2.24 -21.67
CA SER A 148 28.32 -3.44 -21.32
C SER A 148 29.01 -3.35 -19.95
N MET A 149 29.39 -2.14 -19.51
CA MET A 149 30.01 -1.94 -18.20
C MET A 149 28.99 -2.10 -17.07
N TYR A 150 27.77 -1.61 -17.25
CA TYR A 150 26.68 -1.84 -16.29
C TYR A 150 26.27 -3.31 -16.24
N ALA A 151 26.20 -3.99 -17.40
CA ALA A 151 25.92 -5.42 -17.46
C ALA A 151 26.99 -6.25 -16.74
N LYS A 152 28.26 -5.84 -16.82
CA LYS A 152 29.35 -6.48 -16.09
C LYS A 152 29.17 -6.34 -14.57
N ILE A 153 28.92 -5.12 -14.08
CA ILE A 153 28.66 -4.83 -12.67
C ILE A 153 27.47 -5.64 -12.16
N ASN A 154 26.34 -5.66 -12.88
CA ASN A 154 25.14 -6.40 -12.44
C ASN A 154 25.36 -7.93 -12.38
N ASN A 155 26.28 -8.46 -13.19
CA ASN A 155 26.63 -9.88 -13.19
C ASN A 155 27.75 -10.22 -12.19
N ASP A 156 28.43 -9.21 -11.62
CA ASP A 156 29.48 -9.43 -10.63
C ASP A 156 28.85 -9.81 -9.27
N ASN A 157 29.41 -10.84 -8.63
CA ASN A 157 28.97 -11.24 -7.30
C ASN A 157 29.61 -10.33 -6.24
N TYR A 158 28.78 -9.50 -5.59
CA TYR A 158 29.21 -8.66 -4.49
C TYR A 158 29.08 -9.38 -3.15
N ILE A 159 30.18 -9.43 -2.39
CA ILE A 159 30.13 -9.82 -0.98
C ILE A 159 29.55 -8.63 -0.20
N VAL A 160 28.24 -8.65 0.03
CA VAL A 160 27.56 -7.61 0.82
C VAL A 160 28.05 -7.74 2.26
N ARG A 161 28.81 -6.75 2.72
CA ARG A 161 29.11 -6.66 4.15
C ARG A 161 27.81 -6.42 4.88
N LYS A 162 27.45 -7.32 5.81
CA LYS A 162 26.31 -7.08 6.70
C LYS A 162 26.61 -5.81 7.49
N PHE A 163 25.70 -4.84 7.42
CA PHE A 163 25.74 -3.68 8.27
C PHE A 163 25.70 -4.17 9.73
N SER A 164 26.75 -3.90 10.49
CA SER A 164 26.87 -4.23 11.91
C SER A 164 27.24 -2.97 12.66
N LEU A 165 26.43 -2.61 13.65
CA LEU A 165 26.66 -1.45 14.51
C LEU A 165 27.95 -1.62 15.35
N GLU A 166 28.39 -2.87 15.58
CA GLU A 166 29.65 -3.20 16.27
C GLU A 166 30.90 -2.66 15.53
N ASN A 167 30.86 -2.64 14.19
CA ASN A 167 32.00 -2.18 13.38
C ASN A 167 32.19 -0.66 13.41
N GLN A 168 31.15 0.12 13.78
CA GLN A 168 31.31 1.55 14.05
C GLN A 168 32.00 1.77 15.40
N VAL A 169 31.65 0.96 16.42
CA VAL A 169 32.25 1.06 17.76
C VAL A 169 33.75 0.73 17.73
N LEU A 170 34.17 -0.28 16.98
CA LEU A 170 35.60 -0.60 16.85
C LEU A 170 36.40 0.49 16.12
N HIS A 171 35.79 1.18 15.15
CA HIS A 171 36.50 2.24 14.45
C HIS A 171 36.67 3.49 15.31
N ASP A 172 35.72 3.78 16.21
CA ASP A 172 35.83 4.88 17.17
C ASP A 172 36.79 4.57 18.33
N SER A 173 36.91 3.30 18.76
CA SER A 173 37.85 2.90 19.81
C SER A 173 39.30 2.76 19.33
N ILE A 174 39.54 2.40 18.05
CA ILE A 174 40.90 2.26 17.49
C ILE A 174 41.55 3.63 17.21
N ILE A 175 40.76 4.71 17.10
CA ILE A 175 41.30 6.06 16.86
C ILE A 175 42.08 6.60 18.08
N GLN A 176 42.00 5.96 19.25
CA GLN A 176 42.61 6.49 20.47
C GLN A 176 43.98 5.91 20.85
N GLU A 177 44.55 4.92 20.17
CA GLU A 177 45.75 4.25 20.72
C GLU A 177 46.95 3.91 19.83
N ASP A 178 47.00 4.19 18.51
CA ASP A 178 48.28 3.96 17.81
C ASP A 178 48.64 4.98 16.72
N SER A 179 49.65 5.77 17.08
CA SER A 179 50.34 6.75 16.28
C SER A 179 51.20 6.09 15.19
N LYS A 180 50.67 5.99 13.96
CA LYS A 180 51.44 6.10 12.72
C LYS A 180 50.52 6.49 11.56
N PRO A 181 50.79 7.59 10.84
CA PRO A 181 49.90 8.02 9.77
C PRO A 181 50.04 7.07 8.57
N LEU A 182 49.07 6.18 8.40
CA LEU A 182 48.83 5.53 7.10
C LEU A 182 48.38 6.62 6.13
N SER A 183 49.30 7.04 5.25
CA SER A 183 49.03 7.94 4.13
C SER A 183 48.07 7.28 3.14
N VAL A 184 46.77 7.29 3.45
CA VAL A 184 45.73 6.94 2.49
C VAL A 184 45.60 8.11 1.53
N LYS A 185 46.31 8.03 0.39
CA LYS A 185 46.10 8.98 -0.70
C LYS A 185 44.63 8.86 -1.12
N PRO A 186 43.89 9.98 -1.26
CA PRO A 186 42.52 9.92 -1.77
C PRO A 186 42.55 9.27 -3.16
N ALA A 187 41.64 8.32 -3.41
CA ALA A 187 41.52 7.60 -4.68
C ALA A 187 41.30 8.54 -5.88
N PHE A 188 40.91 9.78 -5.61
CA PHE A 188 40.64 10.81 -6.59
C PHE A 188 41.33 12.12 -6.18
N LYS A 189 42.21 12.64 -7.05
CA LYS A 189 42.74 14.00 -6.95
C LYS A 189 42.00 14.86 -7.97
N PRO A 190 41.15 15.83 -7.56
CA PRO A 190 40.52 16.73 -8.50
C PRO A 190 41.57 17.60 -9.18
N GLN A 191 41.64 17.56 -10.52
CA GLN A 191 42.44 18.50 -11.31
C GLN A 191 41.60 19.73 -11.62
N PHE A 192 41.85 20.82 -10.91
CA PHE A 192 41.30 22.12 -11.27
C PHE A 192 42.13 22.72 -12.41
N LYS A 193 41.60 22.70 -13.64
CA LYS A 193 42.15 23.52 -14.74
C LYS A 193 41.77 24.98 -14.46
N LYS A 194 42.78 25.84 -14.23
CA LYS A 194 42.58 27.30 -14.21
C LYS A 194 42.21 27.74 -15.63
N ARG A 195 41.10 28.48 -15.74
CA ARG A 195 40.67 29.18 -16.94
C ARG A 195 41.42 30.50 -17.05
#